data_AF-A0A0D9NJ49-F1
#
_entry.id   AF-A0A0D9NJ49-F1
#
_cell.length_a   1.000
_cell.length_b   1.000
_cell.length_c   1.000
_cell.angle_alpha   90.00
_cell.angle_beta   90.00
_cell.angle_gamma   90.00
#
_symmetry.space_group_name_H-M   'P 1'
#
loop_
_entity.id
_entity.type
_entity.pdbx_description
1 polymer ?
#
loop_
_entity_poly.entity_id
_entity_poly.type
_entity_poly.pdbx_seq_one_letter_code
_entity_poly.pdbx_strand_id
1 'polypeptide(L)'
;MPPNFSQVLKQSGKVRLTTDDEVKHFRELVDAGASGLPTATSTPEDLDCLAEALVDLLQSAAKAVGHSIRKGTRSASWWTEECAQAAAGYRVITRLYPGGFNRDVQLAKQDFPHVVRRATRQYWHKLIDCFTDAAQPSKQCDGSQPQGPSNLHLYKSEMQCDLSDPWIPLVPQRSMPFAQTIPLEEAWAATIGTGNTSPESDNITVKLLQAVWDVTGTHIHRLYE
;
A
#
# COMPACT_ATOMS: atom_id res chain seq x y z
N MET A 1 -10.52 -34.42 -17.02
CA MET A 1 -9.72 -33.20 -16.78
C MET A 1 -10.44 -32.00 -17.38
N PRO A 2 -10.42 -30.83 -16.74
CA PRO A 2 -10.87 -30.60 -15.37
C PRO A 2 -12.06 -29.59 -15.35
N PRO A 3 -12.81 -29.47 -14.25
CA PRO A 3 -13.72 -28.34 -14.08
C PRO A 3 -12.91 -27.05 -13.91
N ASN A 4 -13.11 -26.08 -14.80
CA ASN A 4 -12.45 -24.78 -14.70
C ASN A 4 -13.18 -23.88 -13.68
N PHE A 5 -12.82 -24.03 -12.40
CA PHE A 5 -13.19 -23.09 -11.36
C PHE A 5 -12.29 -21.85 -11.38
N SER A 6 -12.35 -21.08 -12.47
CA SER A 6 -12.00 -19.67 -12.44
C SER A 6 -13.05 -18.90 -11.62
N GLN A 7 -13.13 -19.18 -10.32
CA GLN A 7 -13.75 -18.28 -9.38
C GLN A 7 -12.88 -17.03 -9.35
N VAL A 8 -13.27 -16.05 -10.16
CA VAL A 8 -12.73 -14.69 -10.10
C VAL A 8 -12.88 -14.22 -8.66
N LEU A 9 -11.75 -14.19 -7.93
CA LEU A 9 -11.67 -13.57 -6.62
C LEU A 9 -12.19 -12.14 -6.77
N LYS A 10 -13.43 -11.92 -6.33
CA LYS A 10 -14.02 -10.59 -6.26
C LYS A 10 -13.13 -9.80 -5.31
N GLN A 11 -12.34 -8.88 -5.87
CA GLN A 11 -11.46 -8.02 -5.11
C GLN A 11 -12.30 -7.20 -4.13
N SER A 12 -12.46 -7.72 -2.91
CA SER A 12 -13.13 -7.02 -1.83
C SER A 12 -12.35 -5.75 -1.52
N GLY A 13 -13.04 -4.60 -1.52
CA GLY A 13 -12.39 -3.31 -1.29
C GLY A 13 -11.59 -3.32 0.02
N LYS A 14 -10.41 -2.68 0.00
CA LYS A 14 -9.44 -2.69 1.11
C LYS A 14 -10.13 -2.54 2.47
N VAL A 15 -9.97 -3.53 3.33
CA VAL A 15 -10.53 -3.55 4.69
C VAL A 15 -9.51 -2.91 5.63
N ARG A 16 -9.98 -2.17 6.64
CA ARG A 16 -9.12 -1.64 7.69
C ARG A 16 -9.71 -1.90 9.07
N LEU A 17 -8.83 -2.29 9.98
CA LEU A 17 -9.03 -2.29 11.43
C LEU A 17 -8.11 -1.19 11.97
N THR A 18 -8.66 -0.28 12.78
CA THR A 18 -7.99 0.95 13.24
C THR A 18 -8.26 1.31 14.69
N THR A 19 -9.40 0.92 15.25
CA THR A 19 -9.73 1.14 16.66
C THR A 19 -9.34 -0.07 17.51
N ASP A 20 -9.15 0.16 18.82
CA ASP A 20 -8.80 -0.91 19.75
C ASP A 20 -9.95 -1.92 19.91
N ASP A 21 -11.20 -1.43 19.92
CA ASP A 21 -12.41 -2.26 19.94
C ASP A 21 -12.53 -3.16 18.70
N GLU A 22 -12.16 -2.66 17.50
CA GLU A 22 -12.08 -3.46 16.27
C GLU A 22 -11.02 -4.57 16.39
N VAL A 23 -9.86 -4.29 16.98
CA VAL A 23 -8.79 -5.30 17.19
C VAL A 23 -9.22 -6.35 18.22
N LYS A 24 -9.90 -5.93 19.29
CA LYS A 24 -10.43 -6.83 20.32
C LYS A 24 -11.48 -7.77 19.74
N HIS A 25 -12.47 -7.24 19.01
CA HIS A 25 -13.53 -8.08 18.43
C HIS A 25 -13.01 -8.98 17.31
N PHE A 26 -11.96 -8.55 16.58
CA PHE A 26 -11.24 -9.42 15.66
C PHE A 26 -10.62 -10.63 16.37
N ARG A 27 -9.94 -10.41 17.52
CA ARG A 27 -9.35 -11.50 18.33
C ARG A 27 -10.43 -12.48 18.82
N GLU A 28 -11.57 -11.99 19.28
CA GLU A 28 -12.71 -12.82 19.70
C GLU A 28 -13.21 -13.75 18.58
N LEU A 29 -13.27 -13.26 17.33
CA LEU A 29 -13.65 -14.08 16.17
C LEU A 29 -12.58 -15.10 15.78
N VAL A 30 -11.29 -14.73 15.85
CA VAL A 30 -10.21 -15.68 15.53
C VAL A 30 -10.07 -16.76 16.60
N ASP A 31 -10.24 -16.43 17.88
CA ASP A 31 -10.26 -17.40 18.99
C ASP A 31 -11.39 -18.42 18.82
N ALA A 32 -12.60 -17.96 18.51
CA ALA A 32 -13.73 -18.84 18.18
C ALA A 32 -13.45 -19.74 16.97
N GLY A 33 -12.90 -19.18 15.88
CA GLY A 33 -12.62 -19.91 14.65
C GLY A 33 -11.39 -20.84 14.70
N ALA A 34 -10.42 -20.56 15.58
CA ALA A 34 -9.22 -21.38 15.73
C ALA A 34 -9.53 -22.81 16.19
N SER A 35 -10.63 -22.99 16.93
CA SER A 35 -11.14 -24.32 17.32
C SER A 35 -11.54 -25.22 16.13
N GLY A 36 -11.78 -24.63 14.95
CA GLY A 36 -12.11 -25.34 13.71
C GLY A 36 -10.93 -25.57 12.76
N LEU A 37 -9.70 -25.18 13.13
CA LEU A 37 -8.53 -25.36 12.27
C LEU A 37 -8.11 -26.85 12.20
N PRO A 38 -7.66 -27.33 11.03
CA PRO A 38 -7.16 -28.69 10.89
C PRO A 38 -5.96 -28.92 11.82
N THR A 39 -5.99 -30.04 12.53
CA THR A 39 -4.90 -30.48 13.42
C THR A 39 -4.37 -31.80 12.90
N ALA A 40 -3.07 -31.85 12.57
CA ALA A 40 -2.31 -32.99 12.00
C ALA A 40 -2.52 -33.20 10.46
N THR A 41 -1.57 -33.71 9.65
CA THR A 41 -0.17 -34.17 9.93
C THR A 41 0.70 -34.32 8.67
N SER A 42 1.92 -33.78 8.68
CA SER A 42 3.12 -34.26 7.94
C SER A 42 3.08 -34.44 6.40
N THR A 43 1.98 -34.21 5.69
CA THR A 43 1.97 -34.15 4.21
C THR A 43 2.01 -32.70 3.74
N PRO A 44 2.67 -32.39 2.59
CA PRO A 44 2.68 -31.02 2.07
C PRO A 44 1.26 -30.53 1.70
N GLU A 45 0.38 -31.44 1.26
CA GLU A 45 -1.03 -31.12 0.99
C GLU A 45 -1.80 -30.71 2.26
N ASP A 46 -1.55 -31.37 3.41
CA ASP A 46 -2.15 -30.98 4.69
C ASP A 46 -1.61 -29.63 5.20
N LEU A 47 -0.35 -29.31 4.92
CA LEU A 47 0.25 -28.00 5.24
C LEU A 47 -0.36 -26.87 4.39
N ASP A 48 -0.55 -27.08 3.09
CA ASP A 48 -1.24 -26.13 2.21
C ASP A 48 -2.69 -25.92 2.66
N CYS A 49 -3.43 -26.99 3.00
CA CYS A 49 -4.78 -26.87 3.55
C CYS A 49 -4.83 -26.13 4.91
N LEU A 50 -3.83 -26.31 5.77
CA LEU A 50 -3.71 -25.56 7.03
C LEU A 50 -3.40 -24.07 6.77
N ALA A 51 -2.54 -23.77 5.80
CA ALA A 51 -2.21 -22.41 5.41
C ALA A 51 -3.43 -21.69 4.80
N GLU A 52 -4.17 -22.32 3.89
CA GLU A 52 -5.43 -21.79 3.34
C GLU A 52 -6.46 -21.54 4.44
N ALA A 53 -6.68 -22.51 5.35
CA ALA A 53 -7.61 -22.35 6.47
C ALA A 53 -7.24 -21.21 7.43
N LEU A 54 -5.94 -21.01 7.71
CA LEU A 54 -5.45 -19.87 8.49
C LEU A 54 -5.69 -18.53 7.78
N VAL A 55 -5.40 -18.46 6.49
CA VAL A 55 -5.62 -17.24 5.69
C VAL A 55 -7.11 -16.90 5.60
N ASP A 56 -7.96 -17.88 5.33
CA ASP A 56 -9.41 -17.69 5.28
C ASP A 56 -10.00 -17.30 6.65
N LEU A 57 -9.52 -17.88 7.75
CA LEU A 57 -9.92 -17.48 9.11
C LEU A 57 -9.56 -16.01 9.38
N LEU A 58 -8.29 -15.64 9.17
CA LEU A 58 -7.83 -14.27 9.41
C LEU A 58 -8.52 -13.26 8.47
N GLN A 59 -8.72 -13.60 7.19
CA GLN A 59 -9.42 -12.74 6.24
C GLN A 59 -10.92 -12.63 6.55
N SER A 60 -11.59 -13.71 6.95
CA SER A 60 -13.03 -13.69 7.26
C SER A 60 -13.31 -12.91 8.55
N ALA A 61 -12.52 -13.12 9.60
CA ALA A 61 -12.57 -12.30 10.82
C ALA A 61 -12.28 -10.82 10.52
N ALA A 62 -11.27 -10.52 9.69
CA ALA A 62 -10.96 -9.15 9.29
C ALA A 62 -12.08 -8.50 8.49
N LYS A 63 -12.72 -9.24 7.56
CA LYS A 63 -13.87 -8.77 6.77
C LYS A 63 -15.15 -8.61 7.60
N ALA A 64 -15.31 -9.37 8.69
CA ALA A 64 -16.48 -9.31 9.57
C ALA A 64 -16.46 -8.07 10.48
N VAL A 65 -15.29 -7.70 11.01
CA VAL A 65 -15.13 -6.56 11.93
C VAL A 65 -14.72 -5.28 11.19
N GLY A 66 -13.90 -5.42 10.15
CA GLY A 66 -13.22 -4.30 9.52
C GLY A 66 -14.09 -3.51 8.56
N HIS A 67 -13.93 -2.20 8.59
CA HIS A 67 -14.64 -1.31 7.70
C HIS A 67 -13.96 -1.25 6.33
N SER A 68 -14.77 -1.35 5.26
CA SER A 68 -14.27 -1.08 3.91
C SER A 68 -13.74 0.36 3.82
N ILE A 69 -12.46 0.52 3.50
CA ILE A 69 -11.94 1.79 3.01
C ILE A 69 -12.61 2.02 1.65
N ARG A 70 -13.75 2.70 1.67
CA ARG A 70 -14.30 3.28 0.45
C ARG A 70 -13.20 4.17 -0.12
N LYS A 71 -12.60 3.73 -1.24
CA LYS A 71 -11.75 4.55 -2.10
C LYS A 71 -12.66 5.55 -2.84
N GLY A 72 -13.41 6.31 -2.04
CA GLY A 72 -14.19 7.42 -2.51
C GLY A 72 -13.21 8.38 -3.13
N THR A 73 -13.36 8.58 -4.43
CA THR A 73 -12.76 9.71 -5.13
C THR A 73 -13.36 10.97 -4.49
N ARG A 74 -12.77 11.42 -3.38
CA ARG A 74 -12.82 12.81 -2.98
C ARG A 74 -12.05 13.53 -4.09
N SER A 75 -12.72 13.78 -5.21
CA SER A 75 -12.33 14.85 -6.13
C SER A 75 -12.05 16.04 -5.23
N ALA A 76 -10.83 16.56 -5.28
CA ALA A 76 -10.38 17.53 -4.30
C ALA A 76 -11.44 18.65 -4.19
N SER A 77 -11.71 19.14 -2.99
CA SER A 77 -12.86 20.03 -2.71
C SER A 77 -12.86 21.35 -3.51
N TRP A 78 -11.74 21.69 -4.14
CA TRP A 78 -11.59 22.79 -5.11
C TRP A 78 -11.92 22.43 -6.56
N TRP A 79 -12.20 21.17 -6.88
CA TRP A 79 -12.52 20.67 -8.22
C TRP A 79 -13.99 20.99 -8.53
N THR A 80 -14.20 22.10 -9.23
CA THR A 80 -15.53 22.58 -9.62
C THR A 80 -16.06 21.89 -10.88
N GLU A 81 -17.36 22.06 -11.16
CA GLU A 81 -17.97 21.64 -12.43
C GLU A 81 -17.26 22.30 -13.63
N GLU A 82 -16.85 23.57 -13.51
CA GLU A 82 -16.03 24.25 -14.52
C GLU A 82 -14.69 23.52 -14.78
N CYS A 83 -14.04 23.00 -13.73
CA CYS A 83 -12.82 22.19 -13.89
C CYS A 83 -13.12 20.84 -14.57
N ALA A 84 -14.25 20.21 -14.26
CA ALA A 84 -14.69 18.97 -14.90
C ALA A 84 -14.98 19.19 -16.40
N GLN A 85 -15.70 20.25 -16.74
CA GLN A 85 -16.04 20.63 -18.12
C GLN A 85 -14.78 21.01 -18.93
N ALA A 86 -13.88 21.81 -18.36
CA ALA A 86 -12.60 22.16 -18.99
C ALA A 86 -11.71 20.93 -19.20
N ALA A 87 -11.65 20.00 -18.23
CA ALA A 87 -10.94 18.73 -18.37
C ALA A 87 -11.57 17.84 -19.45
N ALA A 88 -12.91 17.81 -19.56
CA ALA A 88 -13.60 17.07 -20.62
C ALA A 88 -13.29 17.64 -22.01
N GLY A 89 -13.39 18.97 -22.19
CA GLY A 89 -13.01 19.65 -23.43
C GLY A 89 -11.56 19.40 -23.82
N TYR A 90 -10.62 19.55 -22.89
CA TYR A 90 -9.20 19.23 -23.10
C TYR A 90 -8.97 17.79 -23.55
N ARG A 91 -9.66 16.81 -22.92
CA ARG A 91 -9.59 15.39 -23.29
C ARG A 91 -10.15 15.12 -24.69
N VAL A 92 -11.26 15.77 -25.07
CA VAL A 92 -11.84 15.66 -26.42
C VAL A 92 -10.87 16.19 -27.47
N ILE A 93 -10.34 17.40 -27.27
CA ILE A 93 -9.39 18.04 -28.20
C ILE A 93 -8.10 17.20 -28.35
N THR A 94 -7.57 16.67 -27.24
CA THR A 94 -6.38 15.80 -27.26
C THR A 94 -6.62 14.47 -27.99
N ARG A 95 -7.84 13.93 -27.94
CA ARG A 95 -8.24 12.72 -28.69
C ARG A 95 -8.42 12.98 -30.18
N LEU A 96 -8.97 14.14 -30.55
CA LEU A 96 -9.18 14.53 -31.94
C LEU A 96 -7.87 14.86 -32.67
N TYR A 97 -6.85 15.36 -31.96
CA TYR A 97 -5.56 15.74 -32.54
C TYR A 97 -4.37 15.10 -31.80
N PRO A 98 -4.12 13.78 -31.96
CA PRO A 98 -3.07 13.07 -31.23
C PRO A 98 -1.65 13.63 -31.44
N GLY A 99 -1.38 14.20 -32.62
CA GLY A 99 -0.09 14.83 -32.96
C GLY A 99 0.14 16.21 -32.31
N GLY A 100 -0.85 16.81 -31.66
CA GLY A 100 -0.72 18.06 -30.88
C GLY A 100 -0.46 19.35 -31.68
N PHE A 101 -0.22 19.28 -32.98
CA PHE A 101 -0.03 20.43 -33.90
C PHE A 101 -1.38 21.01 -34.38
N ASN A 102 -2.21 21.48 -33.45
CA ASN A 102 -3.45 22.20 -33.78
C ASN A 102 -3.63 23.38 -32.82
N ARG A 103 -4.15 24.52 -33.32
CA ARG A 103 -4.39 25.74 -32.55
C ARG A 103 -5.27 25.51 -31.33
N ASP A 104 -6.30 24.68 -31.46
CA ASP A 104 -7.27 24.38 -30.40
C ASP A 104 -6.63 23.49 -29.31
N VAL A 105 -5.66 22.63 -29.68
CA VAL A 105 -4.84 21.90 -28.69
C VAL A 105 -3.98 22.88 -27.88
N GLN A 106 -3.39 23.89 -28.51
CA GLN A 106 -2.57 24.88 -27.81
C GLN A 106 -3.42 25.78 -26.89
N LEU A 107 -4.59 26.24 -27.37
CA LEU A 107 -5.56 26.97 -26.55
C LEU A 107 -6.02 26.12 -25.36
N ALA A 108 -6.43 24.87 -25.58
CA ALA A 108 -6.86 23.98 -24.49
C ALA A 108 -5.73 23.67 -23.49
N LYS A 109 -4.48 23.54 -23.95
CA LYS A 109 -3.28 23.41 -23.10
C LYS A 109 -3.03 24.65 -22.24
N GLN A 110 -3.35 25.83 -22.73
CA GLN A 110 -3.25 27.08 -21.99
C GLN A 110 -4.40 27.22 -20.98
N ASP A 111 -5.64 27.09 -21.46
CA ASP A 111 -6.85 27.44 -20.71
C ASP A 111 -7.18 26.48 -19.57
N PHE A 112 -7.06 25.16 -19.76
CA PHE A 112 -7.40 24.19 -18.73
C PHE A 112 -6.61 24.41 -17.41
N PRO A 113 -5.27 24.58 -17.44
CA PRO A 113 -4.51 25.01 -16.26
C PRO A 113 -4.94 26.36 -15.67
N HIS A 114 -5.41 27.33 -16.46
CA HIS A 114 -5.90 28.60 -15.92
C HIS A 114 -7.21 28.42 -15.14
N VAL A 115 -8.16 27.63 -15.65
CA VAL A 115 -9.41 27.27 -14.94
C VAL A 115 -9.10 26.55 -13.62
N VAL A 116 -8.25 25.52 -13.66
CA VAL A 116 -7.83 24.78 -12.45
C VAL A 116 -7.18 25.70 -11.42
N ARG A 117 -6.17 26.50 -11.81
CA ARG A 117 -5.50 27.43 -10.88
C ARG A 117 -6.46 28.49 -10.33
N ARG A 118 -7.47 28.92 -11.10
CA ARG A 118 -8.52 29.85 -10.63
C ARG A 118 -9.38 29.20 -9.54
N ALA A 119 -9.90 28.00 -9.80
CA ALA A 119 -10.74 27.28 -8.85
C ALA A 119 -9.98 26.94 -7.55
N THR A 120 -8.73 26.46 -7.65
CA THR A 120 -7.87 26.22 -6.49
C THR A 120 -7.63 27.50 -5.68
N ARG A 121 -7.32 28.64 -6.33
CA ARG A 121 -7.15 29.92 -5.62
C ARG A 121 -8.43 30.41 -4.96
N GLN A 122 -9.57 30.32 -5.62
CA GLN A 122 -10.87 30.71 -5.05
C GLN A 122 -11.25 29.84 -3.84
N TYR A 123 -10.93 28.55 -3.87
CA TYR A 123 -11.10 27.66 -2.72
C TYR A 123 -10.22 28.08 -1.53
N TRP A 124 -8.93 28.33 -1.76
CA TRP A 124 -8.03 28.77 -0.69
C TRP A 124 -8.37 30.17 -0.16
N HIS A 125 -8.77 31.11 -1.02
CA HIS A 125 -9.28 32.41 -0.60
C HIS A 125 -10.50 32.22 0.30
N LYS A 126 -11.55 31.52 -0.13
CA LYS A 126 -12.74 31.28 0.71
C LYS A 126 -12.41 30.63 2.06
N LEU A 127 -11.47 29.69 2.12
CA LEU A 127 -11.02 29.12 3.38
C LEU A 127 -10.32 30.16 4.27
N ILE A 128 -9.39 30.93 3.71
CA ILE A 128 -8.65 31.97 4.43
C ILE A 128 -9.60 33.08 4.88
N ASP A 129 -10.53 33.53 4.03
CA ASP A 129 -11.54 34.53 4.33
C ASP A 129 -12.44 34.07 5.48
N CYS A 130 -12.87 32.80 5.50
CA CYS A 130 -13.59 32.21 6.65
C CYS A 130 -12.77 32.18 7.96
N PHE A 131 -11.43 32.17 7.91
CA PHE A 131 -10.57 32.35 9.09
C PHE A 131 -10.28 33.84 9.40
N THR A 132 -10.45 34.73 8.42
CA THR A 132 -10.03 36.14 8.47
C THR A 132 -11.17 37.08 8.86
N ASP A 133 -12.42 36.76 8.49
CA ASP A 133 -13.64 37.42 9.01
C ASP A 133 -13.77 37.30 10.54
N ALA A 134 -13.03 36.36 11.16
CA ALA A 134 -12.94 36.22 12.61
C ALA A 134 -11.91 37.18 13.27
N ALA A 135 -10.96 37.77 12.53
CA ALA A 135 -9.95 38.69 13.07
C ALA A 135 -9.15 39.45 11.99
N GLN A 136 -9.15 40.79 12.03
CA GLN A 136 -8.16 41.71 11.42
C GLN A 136 -8.18 43.08 12.14
N PRO A 137 -7.20 44.00 11.97
CA PRO A 137 -5.87 43.91 11.32
C PRO A 137 -4.72 44.11 12.36
N SER A 138 -3.39 44.14 12.11
CA SER A 138 -2.42 43.85 11.02
C SER A 138 -1.00 43.86 11.64
N LYS A 139 0.09 43.59 10.89
CA LYS A 139 1.36 44.39 10.79
C LYS A 139 2.42 43.67 9.90
N GLN A 140 3.49 44.40 9.56
CA GLN A 140 4.35 44.27 8.37
C GLN A 140 5.66 43.46 8.58
N CYS A 141 6.23 43.00 7.47
CA CYS A 141 7.49 42.29 7.19
C CYS A 141 8.76 42.57 8.02
N ASP A 142 9.57 41.51 8.22
CA ASP A 142 10.91 41.29 7.62
C ASP A 142 11.23 39.77 7.80
N GLY A 143 12.17 39.07 7.15
CA GLY A 143 13.26 39.39 6.22
C GLY A 143 14.30 38.25 6.31
N SER A 144 15.16 38.06 5.29
CA SER A 144 16.35 37.15 5.22
C SER A 144 16.28 35.91 4.31
N GLN A 145 17.32 35.79 3.48
CA GLN A 145 17.59 34.73 2.51
C GLN A 145 18.79 33.89 2.98
N PRO A 146 18.73 32.53 2.99
CA PRO A 146 19.91 31.69 3.15
C PRO A 146 20.52 31.33 1.78
N GLN A 147 21.84 31.44 1.67
CA GLN A 147 22.61 31.03 0.49
C GLN A 147 22.87 29.52 0.54
N GLY A 148 22.70 28.83 -0.59
CA GLY A 148 23.05 27.40 -0.71
C GLY A 148 24.55 27.20 -0.93
N PRO A 149 25.23 26.30 -0.20
CA PRO A 149 26.65 26.05 -0.41
C PRO A 149 26.89 25.18 -1.66
N SER A 150 27.71 25.71 -2.58
CA SER A 150 28.38 24.91 -3.61
C SER A 150 29.26 23.85 -2.99
N ASN A 151 29.21 22.61 -3.50
CA ASN A 151 30.35 21.69 -3.53
C ASN A 151 30.14 20.64 -4.63
N LEU A 152 30.80 20.86 -5.76
CA LEU A 152 30.82 19.94 -6.91
C LEU A 152 32.27 19.55 -7.20
N HIS A 153 32.73 18.48 -6.56
CA HIS A 153 33.97 17.72 -6.82
C HIS A 153 33.85 16.42 -5.99
N LEU A 154 34.39 15.27 -6.37
CA LEU A 154 34.85 14.73 -7.66
C LEU A 154 35.17 13.26 -7.35
N TYR A 155 34.57 12.28 -8.02
CA TYR A 155 35.24 11.01 -8.36
C TYR A 155 34.38 10.17 -9.32
N LYS A 156 34.56 10.40 -10.63
CA LYS A 156 34.31 9.36 -11.63
C LYS A 156 35.54 8.46 -11.60
N SER A 157 35.48 7.34 -10.88
CA SER A 157 36.41 6.25 -11.11
C SER A 157 35.79 5.32 -12.15
N GLU A 158 36.41 5.26 -13.32
CA GLU A 158 36.07 4.28 -14.34
C GLU A 158 36.59 2.91 -13.87
N MET A 159 35.70 2.12 -13.29
CA MET A 159 35.96 0.72 -12.98
C MET A 159 35.68 -0.11 -14.24
N GLN A 160 36.71 -0.29 -15.05
CA GLN A 160 36.73 -1.27 -16.13
C GLN A 160 36.73 -2.68 -15.50
N CYS A 161 35.55 -3.21 -15.22
CA CYS A 161 35.40 -4.59 -14.77
C CYS A 161 35.57 -5.54 -15.96
N ASP A 162 36.79 -6.01 -16.21
CA ASP A 162 37.05 -7.21 -17.00
C ASP A 162 36.51 -8.44 -16.26
N LEU A 163 35.19 -8.63 -16.34
CA LEU A 163 34.50 -9.82 -15.88
C LEU A 163 34.74 -10.95 -16.88
N SER A 164 35.72 -11.79 -16.58
CA SER A 164 35.95 -13.07 -17.26
C SER A 164 34.74 -13.99 -17.11
N ASP A 165 34.23 -14.45 -18.26
CA ASP A 165 33.21 -15.50 -18.50
C ASP A 165 32.01 -15.60 -17.52
N PRO A 166 30.78 -15.23 -17.95
CA PRO A 166 29.56 -15.32 -17.14
C PRO A 166 29.16 -16.73 -16.64
N TRP A 167 29.81 -17.81 -17.09
CA TRP A 167 29.32 -19.19 -16.90
C TRP A 167 30.22 -20.11 -16.04
N ILE A 168 31.00 -19.54 -15.11
CA ILE A 168 31.77 -20.32 -14.13
C ILE A 168 30.93 -20.57 -12.85
N PRO A 169 30.65 -21.82 -12.44
CA PRO A 169 30.00 -22.12 -11.16
C PRO A 169 30.95 -21.87 -9.97
N LEU A 170 30.96 -20.64 -9.44
CA LEU A 170 31.89 -20.18 -8.39
C LEU A 170 31.56 -20.65 -6.95
N VAL A 171 30.65 -21.60 -6.77
CA VAL A 171 30.18 -22.03 -5.45
C VAL A 171 30.25 -23.56 -5.34
N PRO A 172 31.15 -24.12 -4.50
CA PRO A 172 31.05 -25.52 -4.08
C PRO A 172 29.69 -25.73 -3.42
N GLN A 173 28.97 -26.82 -3.75
CA GLN A 173 27.68 -27.10 -3.12
C GLN A 173 27.87 -27.33 -1.61
N ARG A 174 27.68 -26.27 -0.83
CA ARG A 174 27.54 -26.33 0.62
C ARG A 174 26.14 -26.81 0.92
N SER A 175 25.99 -28.04 1.39
CA SER A 175 24.76 -28.46 2.05
C SER A 175 24.61 -27.61 3.31
N MET A 176 23.73 -26.62 3.29
CA MET A 176 23.35 -25.92 4.52
C MET A 176 22.59 -26.91 5.40
N PRO A 177 23.02 -27.15 6.64
CA PRO A 177 22.28 -27.99 7.57
C PRO A 177 21.05 -27.21 8.03
N PHE A 178 19.94 -27.37 7.32
CA PHE A 178 18.64 -26.91 7.80
C PHE A 178 18.30 -27.68 9.07
N ALA A 179 17.91 -26.95 10.13
CA ALA A 179 17.44 -27.58 11.36
C ALA A 179 16.14 -28.33 11.08
N GLN A 180 16.01 -29.55 11.61
CA GLN A 180 14.78 -30.35 11.50
C GLN A 180 13.68 -29.90 12.47
N THR A 181 13.97 -28.95 13.35
CA THR A 181 13.01 -28.36 14.29
C THR A 181 13.32 -26.88 14.46
N ILE A 182 12.39 -26.02 14.06
CA ILE A 182 12.47 -24.56 14.26
C ILE A 182 11.76 -24.24 15.58
N PRO A 183 12.37 -23.50 16.53
CA PRO A 183 11.71 -23.11 17.77
C PRO A 183 10.62 -22.06 17.51
N LEU A 184 9.58 -22.05 18.36
CA LEU A 184 8.45 -21.11 18.27
C LEU A 184 8.89 -19.63 18.26
N GLU A 185 10.00 -19.30 18.92
CA GLU A 185 10.60 -17.96 18.93
C GLU A 185 11.21 -17.57 17.57
N GLU A 186 11.79 -18.51 16.83
CA GLU A 186 12.31 -18.28 15.48
C GLU A 186 11.17 -18.15 14.46
N ALA A 187 10.11 -18.96 14.60
CA ALA A 187 8.88 -18.78 13.81
C ALA A 187 8.21 -17.41 14.09
N TRP A 188 8.21 -16.93 15.34
CA TRP A 188 7.77 -15.57 15.70
C TRP A 188 8.68 -14.51 15.07
N ALA A 189 10.00 -14.66 15.13
CA ALA A 189 10.94 -13.73 14.53
C ALA A 189 10.80 -13.65 13.00
N ALA A 190 10.57 -14.78 12.34
CA ALA A 190 10.31 -14.85 10.90
C ALA A 190 8.97 -14.17 10.51
N THR A 191 7.91 -14.39 11.29
CA THR A 191 6.55 -13.92 10.94
C THR A 191 6.27 -12.47 11.36
N ILE A 192 6.79 -12.05 12.51
CA ILE A 192 6.50 -10.75 13.15
C ILE A 192 7.74 -9.84 13.18
N GLY A 193 8.95 -10.39 13.24
CA GLY A 193 10.20 -9.63 13.33
C GLY A 193 10.63 -8.93 12.04
N THR A 194 9.97 -9.19 10.91
CA THR A 194 10.22 -8.54 9.63
C THR A 194 9.85 -7.04 9.70
N GLY A 195 10.86 -6.19 9.95
CA GLY A 195 10.69 -4.78 10.33
C GLY A 195 10.00 -3.85 9.32
N ASN A 196 9.52 -4.36 8.19
CA ASN A 196 8.72 -3.58 7.24
C ASN A 196 7.83 -4.47 6.33
N THR A 197 6.87 -5.23 6.88
CA THR A 197 5.75 -5.68 6.04
C THR A 197 4.83 -4.50 5.76
N SER A 198 5.06 -3.85 4.61
CA SER A 198 4.03 -2.99 4.02
C SER A 198 2.79 -3.85 3.81
N PRO A 199 1.61 -3.49 4.36
CA PRO A 199 0.42 -4.33 4.24
C PRO A 199 0.04 -4.43 2.76
N GLU A 200 0.26 -5.62 2.18
CA GLU A 200 -0.04 -5.90 0.79
C GLU A 200 -1.55 -6.18 0.61
N SER A 201 -1.98 -7.07 -0.29
CA SER A 201 -3.39 -7.25 -0.66
C SER A 201 -4.34 -7.42 0.52
N ASP A 202 -3.87 -8.08 1.58
CA ASP A 202 -4.72 -8.64 2.63
C ASP A 202 -4.98 -7.66 3.78
N ASN A 203 -4.22 -6.55 3.85
CA ASN A 203 -4.31 -5.47 4.85
C ASN A 203 -4.17 -5.92 6.33
N ILE A 204 -3.84 -7.19 6.59
CA ILE A 204 -3.46 -7.71 7.91
C ILE A 204 -2.11 -7.09 8.29
N THR A 205 -2.11 -6.19 9.26
CA THR A 205 -0.87 -5.54 9.74
C THR A 205 -0.15 -6.41 10.77
N VAL A 206 1.16 -6.22 10.95
CA VAL A 206 1.95 -6.90 12.00
C VAL A 206 1.30 -6.77 13.38
N LYS A 207 0.69 -5.62 13.70
CA LYS A 207 -0.04 -5.41 14.97
C LYS A 207 -1.21 -6.36 15.16
N LEU A 208 -1.89 -6.72 14.07
CA LEU A 208 -3.03 -7.62 14.10
C LEU A 208 -2.60 -9.08 14.29
N LEU A 209 -1.50 -9.48 13.65
CA LEU A 209 -0.86 -10.78 13.90
C LEU A 209 -0.30 -10.87 15.32
N GLN A 210 0.35 -9.82 15.83
CA GLN A 210 0.82 -9.73 17.21
C GLN A 210 -0.32 -9.87 18.24
N ALA A 211 -1.48 -9.27 17.96
CA ALA A 211 -2.64 -9.31 18.87
C ALA A 211 -3.32 -10.68 18.97
N VAL A 212 -3.01 -11.61 18.06
CA VAL A 212 -3.67 -12.93 17.94
C VAL A 212 -2.64 -14.08 17.88
N TRP A 213 -1.34 -13.78 18.04
CA TRP A 213 -0.26 -14.77 18.02
C TRP A 213 -0.39 -15.82 19.14
N ASP A 214 -1.03 -15.46 20.25
CA ASP A 214 -1.37 -16.39 21.33
C ASP A 214 -2.32 -17.51 20.88
N VAL A 215 -3.17 -17.24 19.88
CA VAL A 215 -4.12 -18.19 19.29
C VAL A 215 -3.53 -18.89 18.06
N THR A 216 -2.92 -18.14 17.14
CA THR A 216 -2.47 -18.66 15.84
C THR A 216 -1.01 -19.10 15.81
N GLY A 217 -0.17 -18.69 16.77
CA GLY A 217 1.27 -18.96 16.76
C GLY A 217 1.62 -20.45 16.78
N THR A 218 0.82 -21.27 17.48
CA THR A 218 0.95 -22.74 17.49
C THR A 218 0.60 -23.39 16.14
N HIS A 219 -0.31 -22.78 15.37
CA HIS A 219 -0.69 -23.24 14.04
C HIS A 219 0.32 -22.80 12.98
N ILE A 220 0.83 -21.57 13.11
CA ILE A 220 1.89 -21.01 12.23
C ILE A 220 3.20 -21.77 12.44
N HIS A 221 3.55 -22.11 13.69
CA HIS A 221 4.76 -22.88 14.01
C HIS A 221 4.80 -24.25 13.32
N ARG A 222 3.65 -24.93 13.18
CA ARG A 222 3.52 -26.20 12.44
C ARG A 222 3.76 -26.11 10.93
N LEU A 223 3.78 -24.91 10.34
CA LEU A 223 4.20 -24.71 8.94
C LEU A 223 5.73 -24.77 8.77
N TYR A 224 6.47 -24.82 9.88
CA TYR A 224 7.94 -24.87 9.94
C TYR A 224 8.46 -26.22 10.48
N GLU A 225 7.60 -27.22 10.65
CA GLU A 225 7.91 -28.62 11.04
C GLU A 225 7.90 -29.56 9.82
#